data_AF-A0A351Y5G6-F1
#
_entry.id   AF-A0A351Y5G6-F1
#
_cell.length_a   1.000
_cell.length_b   1.000
_cell.length_c   1.000
_cell.angle_alpha   90.00
_cell.angle_beta   90.00
_cell.angle_gamma   90.00
#
_symmetry.space_group_name_H-M   'P 1'
#
loop_
_entity.id
_entity.type
_entity.pdbx_description
1 polymer ?
#
loop_
_entity_poly.entity_id
_entity_poly.type
_entity_poly.pdbx_seq_one_letter_code
_entity_poly.pdbx_strand_id
1 'polypeptide(L)' 'MTSRKEIADMIFPEVTETIQDLEKKYPPRANPIASRFAPSPTGFLHIGGIYAAFVSRKFAKQNN' A
#
# COMPACT_ATOMS: atom_id res chain seq x y z
N MET A 1 33.40 -8.07 -6.32
CA MET A 1 32.35 -7.92 -5.29
C MET A 1 31.04 -7.78 -6.02
N THR A 2 30.05 -8.59 -5.68
CA THR A 2 28.70 -8.53 -6.25
C THR A 2 28.01 -7.25 -5.76
N SER A 3 27.44 -6.49 -6.67
CA SER A 3 26.69 -5.27 -6.38
C SER A 3 25.30 -5.58 -5.83
N ARG A 4 24.70 -4.62 -5.11
CA ARG A 4 23.31 -4.75 -4.62
C ARG A 4 22.31 -4.99 -5.74
N LYS A 5 22.57 -4.44 -6.94
CA LYS A 5 21.72 -4.60 -8.11
C LYS A 5 21.76 -6.05 -8.61
N GLU A 6 22.95 -6.61 -8.79
CA GLU A 6 23.12 -8.00 -9.22
C GLU A 6 22.46 -8.99 -8.24
N ILE A 7 22.52 -8.73 -6.93
CA ILE A 7 21.81 -9.54 -5.93
C ILE A 7 20.29 -9.40 -6.08
N ALA A 8 19.78 -8.18 -6.28
CA ALA A 8 18.35 -7.96 -6.47
C ALA A 8 17.82 -8.65 -7.73
N ASP A 9 18.56 -8.58 -8.83
CA ASP A 9 18.21 -9.21 -10.11
C ASP A 9 18.18 -10.75 -10.00
N MET A 10 18.99 -11.34 -9.10
CA MET A 10 18.97 -12.78 -8.81
C MET A 10 17.82 -13.19 -7.89
N ILE A 11 17.45 -12.37 -6.89
CA ILE A 11 16.38 -12.69 -5.93
C ILE A 11 15.00 -12.48 -6.54
N PHE A 12 14.86 -11.47 -7.40
CA PHE A 12 13.58 -11.06 -7.99
C PHE A 12 13.64 -11.03 -9.52
N PRO A 13 13.96 -12.17 -10.17
CA PRO A 13 14.09 -12.23 -11.63
C PRO A 13 12.79 -11.87 -12.37
N GLU A 14 11.65 -11.96 -11.70
CA GLU A 14 10.33 -11.58 -12.23
C GLU A 14 10.04 -10.08 -12.20
N VAL A 15 10.84 -9.27 -11.48
CA VAL A 15 10.65 -7.82 -11.39
C VAL A 15 11.31 -7.14 -12.59
N THR A 16 10.58 -7.10 -13.69
CA THR A 16 11.07 -6.54 -14.97
C THR A 16 10.60 -5.10 -15.24
N GLU A 17 9.60 -4.61 -14.49
CA GLU A 17 9.04 -3.26 -14.68
C GLU A 17 9.95 -2.19 -14.04
N THR A 18 10.15 -1.08 -14.76
CA THR A 18 10.82 0.10 -14.21
C THR A 18 9.86 0.96 -13.39
N ILE A 19 10.40 1.93 -12.63
CA ILE A 19 9.57 2.90 -11.89
C ILE A 19 8.65 3.65 -12.87
N GLN A 20 9.17 4.05 -14.03
CA GLN A 20 8.42 4.77 -15.06
C GLN A 20 7.29 3.92 -15.65
N ASP A 21 7.52 2.60 -15.83
CA ASP A 21 6.47 1.68 -16.26
C ASP A 21 5.34 1.62 -15.23
N LEU A 22 5.69 1.57 -13.94
CA LEU A 22 4.73 1.57 -12.85
C LEU A 22 3.95 2.88 -12.75
N GLU A 23 4.60 4.03 -12.89
CA GLU A 23 3.94 5.34 -12.88
C GLU A 23 2.97 5.50 -14.07
N LYS A 24 3.32 4.95 -15.23
CA LYS A 24 2.44 4.93 -16.40
C LYS A 24 1.26 3.98 -16.20
N LYS A 25 1.49 2.81 -15.60
CA LYS A 25 0.47 1.79 -15.31
C LYS A 25 -0.49 2.23 -14.21
N TYR A 26 0.01 2.97 -13.23
CA TYR A 26 -0.74 3.47 -12.08
C TYR A 26 -0.62 5.00 -12.01
N PRO A 27 -1.34 5.74 -12.88
CA PRO A 27 -1.27 7.19 -12.89
C PRO A 27 -1.80 7.79 -11.57
N PRO A 28 -1.44 9.04 -11.25
CA PRO A 28 -1.96 9.74 -10.08
C PRO A 28 -3.50 9.68 -10.03
N ARG A 29 -4.04 9.37 -8.85
CA ARG A 29 -5.48 9.33 -8.65
C ARG A 29 -6.03 10.76 -8.72
N ALA A 30 -7.19 10.93 -9.35
CA ALA A 30 -7.92 12.20 -9.33
C ALA A 30 -8.28 12.61 -7.89
N ASN A 31 -8.62 11.63 -7.04
CA ASN A 31 -8.80 11.81 -5.61
C ASN A 31 -7.60 11.20 -4.85
N PRO A 32 -6.82 12.01 -4.10
CA PRO A 32 -5.66 11.52 -3.37
C PRO A 32 -6.03 10.73 -2.10
N ILE A 33 -7.30 10.67 -1.72
CA ILE A 33 -7.71 10.05 -0.46
C ILE A 33 -7.71 8.52 -0.59
N ALA A 34 -6.78 7.90 0.14
CA ALA A 34 -6.67 6.46 0.27
C ALA A 34 -6.55 6.08 1.76
N SER A 35 -7.69 5.90 2.43
CA SER A 35 -7.70 5.45 3.83
C SER A 35 -7.60 3.92 3.94
N ARG A 36 -7.02 3.40 5.03
CA ARG A 36 -7.04 1.97 5.36
C ARG A 36 -7.15 1.77 6.87
N PHE A 37 -7.76 0.67 7.28
CA PHE A 37 -7.67 0.14 8.63
C PHE A 37 -6.77 -1.10 8.60
N ALA A 38 -5.60 -1.04 9.23
CA ALA A 38 -4.58 -2.10 9.20
C ALA A 38 -4.22 -2.54 10.63
N PRO A 39 -5.11 -3.27 11.32
CA PRO A 39 -4.83 -3.78 12.66
C PRO A 39 -3.75 -4.87 12.61
N SER A 40 -3.06 -5.10 13.74
CA SER A 40 -2.16 -6.26 13.86
C SER A 40 -2.96 -7.56 13.71
N PRO A 41 -2.49 -8.53 12.90
CA PRO A 41 -3.16 -9.82 12.77
C PRO A 41 -3.00 -10.70 14.01
N THR A 42 -2.13 -10.32 14.95
CA THR A 42 -1.81 -11.11 16.15
C THR A 42 -2.61 -10.73 17.40
N GLY A 43 -3.33 -9.62 17.37
CA GLY A 43 -4.08 -9.10 18.52
C GLY A 43 -5.59 -9.19 18.33
N PHE A 44 -6.33 -9.30 19.43
CA PHE A 44 -7.79 -9.21 19.38
C PHE A 44 -8.25 -7.78 19.13
N LEU A 45 -9.33 -7.65 18.36
CA LEU A 45 -9.98 -6.37 18.14
C LEU A 45 -10.70 -5.91 19.41
N HIS A 46 -10.53 -4.64 19.79
CA HIS A 46 -11.28 -3.99 20.84
C HIS A 46 -12.02 -2.75 20.30
N ILE A 47 -12.85 -2.13 21.14
CA ILE A 47 -13.73 -1.01 20.74
C ILE A 47 -12.99 0.15 20.05
N GLY A 48 -11.78 0.48 20.52
CA GLY A 48 -10.92 1.48 19.88
C GLY A 48 -10.52 1.13 18.44
N GLY A 49 -10.27 -0.14 18.14
CA GLY A 49 -10.01 -0.60 16.77
C GLY A 49 -11.25 -0.49 15.87
N ILE A 50 -12.44 -0.79 16.43
CA ILE A 50 -13.71 -0.60 15.72
C ILE A 50 -13.93 0.87 15.38
N TYR A 51 -13.69 1.78 16.34
CA TYR A 51 -13.79 3.22 16.10
C TYR A 51 -12.86 3.69 14.98
N ALA A 52 -11.58 3.29 15.02
CA ALA A 52 -10.61 3.63 13.97
C ALA A 52 -11.06 3.12 12.59
N ALA A 53 -11.57 1.89 12.51
CA ALA A 53 -12.10 1.32 11.27
C ALA A 53 -13.27 2.14 10.70
N PHE A 54 -14.21 2.56 11.56
CA PHE A 54 -15.33 3.40 11.15
C PHE A 54 -14.88 4.78 10.68
N VAL A 55 -13.91 5.40 11.36
CA VAL A 55 -13.36 6.69 10.94
C VAL A 55 -12.73 6.59 9.55
N SER A 56 -11.86 5.60 9.32
CA SER A 56 -11.24 5.39 8.00
C SER A 56 -12.31 5.22 6.90
N ARG A 57 -13.27 4.33 7.12
CA ARG A 57 -14.36 4.08 6.17
C ARG A 57 -15.22 5.32 5.92
N LYS A 58 -15.62 6.02 6.97
CA LYS A 58 -16.51 7.19 6.87
C LYS A 58 -15.81 8.33 6.15
N PHE A 59 -14.55 8.61 6.49
CA PHE A 59 -13.76 9.65 5.84
C PHE A 59 -13.59 9.39 4.35
N ALA A 60 -13.20 8.16 3.95
CA ALA A 60 -13.10 7.82 2.54
C ALA A 60 -14.45 7.97 1.82
N LYS A 61 -15.55 7.51 2.42
CA LYS A 61 -16.88 7.63 1.81
C LYS A 61 -17.34 9.08 1.65
N GLN A 62 -17.01 9.97 2.59
CA GLN A 62 -17.42 11.38 2.54
C GLN A 62 -16.67 12.19 1.48
N ASN A 63 -15.48 11.74 1.09
CA ASN A 63 -14.64 12.45 0.13
C ASN A 63 -14.56 11.73 -1.23
N ASN A 64 -15.33 10.67 -1.45
CA ASN A 64 -15.46 9.97 -2.73
C ASN A 64 -16.51 10.62 -3.60
#